data_AF-A0A9P4AA24-F1
#
_entry.id   AF-A0A9P4AA24-F1
#
_cell.length_a   1.000
_cell.length_b   1.000
_cell.length_c   1.000
_cell.angle_alpha   90.00
_cell.angle_beta   90.00
_cell.angle_gamma   90.00
#
_symmetry.space_group_name_H-M   'P 1'
#
loop_
_entity.id
_entity.type
_entity.pdbx_description
1 polymer ?
#
loop_
_entity_poly.entity_id
_entity_poly.type
_entity_poly.pdbx_seq_one_letter_code
_entity_poly.pdbx_strand_id
1 'polypeptide(L)'
;MKTTLWTIMLLCAINNISAQVKSQVKESFELTSIAFRLAGAEEYINNTIPGYTADIDNYFSKYREHKLISYIKKIREEQGIAYDAVPAATGCIEIKRGKVIIDPQCDASKISMIDSRWTEESFRTFVRLLNDFYRQTKFKDFYTLHRGLYDIAETRLNTILVDLNAEWFKSMFGEGPENTIVVASLCNGPGNYAFNGITKGEKRGIVIGCSTDKEGNPAYSRFLITVIVHELLHHYTNPCLAQYWSQIDSASQIIYPHVKEKMAKLAYGSANSTMIEWFNNLLTIMYFKDNPNRGFTATHLTAWRQHEGFIWMERSMTFMEHFRNHRNLYSTIKDFMPEIVSFVNYTASDFDNVLKEYDNKEPYITDIFPISNSILPLGIDTIQIRFSKPMFGAYGIRPLDDKRISPPYTDYQPFWKDKYTFCIILDRSKLEKGKTYGFKLNRAFFQSEKTYPMKEDFPYTFKMPDE
;
A
#
# COMPACT_ATOMS: atom_id res chain seq x y z
N MET A 1 38.20 -60.40 -20.61
CA MET A 1 38.33 -59.42 -19.52
C MET A 1 37.52 -58.17 -19.85
N LYS A 2 36.52 -57.87 -19.02
CA LYS A 2 35.81 -56.59 -18.80
C LYS A 2 35.23 -55.86 -20.04
N THR A 3 34.01 -56.21 -20.40
CA THR A 3 33.06 -55.29 -21.07
C THR A 3 32.44 -54.38 -20.00
N THR A 4 32.82 -53.12 -19.98
CA THR A 4 32.29 -52.11 -19.05
C THR A 4 31.00 -51.54 -19.62
N LEU A 5 29.87 -51.89 -19.00
CA LEU A 5 28.56 -51.29 -19.28
C LEU A 5 28.55 -49.87 -18.67
N TRP A 6 28.41 -48.84 -19.50
CA TRP A 6 28.20 -47.46 -19.03
C TRP A 6 26.70 -47.21 -18.86
N THR A 7 26.24 -47.20 -17.61
CA THR A 7 24.88 -46.76 -17.26
C THR A 7 24.85 -45.24 -17.24
N ILE A 8 24.24 -44.62 -18.25
CA ILE A 8 23.94 -43.19 -18.26
C ILE A 8 22.75 -42.96 -17.31
N MET A 9 23.02 -42.46 -16.10
CA MET A 9 21.98 -41.89 -15.23
C MET A 9 21.56 -40.54 -15.81
N LEU A 10 20.40 -40.50 -16.45
CA LEU A 10 19.72 -39.26 -16.82
C LEU A 10 19.20 -38.61 -15.52
N LEU A 11 19.97 -37.68 -14.97
CA LEU A 11 19.49 -36.77 -13.93
C LEU A 11 18.46 -35.83 -14.58
N CYS A 12 17.19 -36.21 -14.53
CA CYS A 12 16.09 -35.27 -14.75
C CYS A 12 16.17 -34.21 -13.65
N ALA A 13 16.79 -33.07 -13.96
CA ALA A 13 16.59 -31.86 -13.18
C ALA A 13 15.11 -31.51 -13.29
N ILE A 14 14.34 -31.91 -12.27
CA ILE A 14 13.00 -31.40 -12.06
C ILE A 14 13.21 -29.93 -11.67
N ASN A 15 13.21 -29.05 -12.67
CA ASN A 15 12.95 -27.64 -12.41
C ASN A 15 11.53 -27.62 -11.84
N ASN A 16 11.42 -27.52 -10.52
CA ASN A 16 10.20 -27.08 -9.88
C ASN A 16 9.96 -25.66 -10.40
N ILE A 17 9.21 -25.55 -11.50
CA ILE A 17 8.58 -24.29 -11.88
C ILE A 17 7.53 -24.10 -10.80
N SER A 18 7.87 -23.38 -9.73
CA SER A 18 6.88 -22.96 -8.73
C SER A 18 5.74 -22.30 -9.49
N ALA A 19 4.52 -22.78 -9.25
CA ALA A 19 3.35 -22.30 -9.98
C ALA A 19 3.19 -20.80 -9.69
N GLN A 20 3.44 -19.98 -10.72
CA GLN A 20 3.31 -18.53 -10.60
C GLN A 20 1.85 -18.16 -10.37
N VAL A 21 1.61 -17.32 -9.36
CA VAL A 21 0.29 -16.75 -9.08
C VAL A 21 -0.22 -15.99 -10.31
N LYS A 22 -1.46 -16.27 -10.72
CA LYS A 22 -2.11 -15.60 -11.85
C LYS A 22 -3.35 -14.86 -11.41
N SER A 23 -3.51 -13.67 -11.98
CA SER A 23 -4.72 -12.87 -11.85
C SER A 23 -5.84 -13.36 -12.77
N GLN A 24 -7.07 -13.06 -12.37
CA GLN A 24 -8.29 -13.28 -13.13
C GLN A 24 -9.32 -12.20 -12.77
N VAL A 25 -10.11 -11.73 -13.73
CA VAL A 25 -11.40 -11.10 -13.42
C VAL A 25 -12.36 -12.24 -13.12
N LYS A 26 -12.98 -12.25 -11.94
CA LYS A 26 -13.93 -13.30 -11.55
C LYS A 26 -15.35 -12.79 -11.66
N GLU A 27 -16.19 -13.54 -12.37
CA GLU A 27 -17.59 -13.18 -12.61
C GLU A 27 -18.38 -12.92 -11.32
N SER A 28 -18.15 -13.68 -10.25
CA SER A 28 -18.81 -13.44 -8.96
C SER A 28 -18.38 -12.13 -8.30
N PHE A 29 -17.11 -11.74 -8.44
CA PHE A 29 -16.58 -10.49 -7.91
C PHE A 29 -17.03 -9.29 -8.73
N GLU A 30 -17.06 -9.40 -10.06
CA GLU A 30 -17.57 -8.34 -10.91
C GLU A 30 -19.07 -8.10 -10.64
N LEU A 31 -19.84 -9.18 -10.48
CA LEU A 31 -21.26 -9.12 -10.14
C LEU A 31 -21.50 -8.40 -8.80
N THR A 32 -20.75 -8.75 -7.76
CA THR A 32 -20.93 -8.13 -6.44
C THR A 32 -20.46 -6.67 -6.44
N SER A 33 -19.30 -6.36 -7.04
CA SER A 33 -18.82 -4.97 -7.13
C SER A 33 -19.77 -4.08 -7.92
N ILE A 34 -20.33 -4.54 -9.05
CA ILE A 34 -21.35 -3.77 -9.80
C ILE A 34 -22.63 -3.59 -8.98
N ALA A 35 -23.09 -4.60 -8.25
CA ALA A 35 -24.27 -4.47 -7.41
C ALA A 35 -24.06 -3.43 -6.28
N PHE A 36 -22.87 -3.38 -5.66
CA PHE A 36 -22.52 -2.39 -4.66
C PHE A 36 -22.34 -0.99 -5.26
N ARG A 37 -21.76 -0.88 -6.46
CA ARG A 37 -21.73 0.37 -7.24
C ARG A 37 -23.13 0.94 -7.43
N LEU A 38 -24.07 0.12 -7.89
CA LEU A 38 -25.47 0.53 -8.11
C LEU A 38 -26.20 0.92 -6.82
N ALA A 39 -25.75 0.38 -5.68
CA ALA A 39 -26.25 0.75 -4.36
C ALA A 39 -25.68 2.08 -3.83
N GLY A 40 -24.70 2.68 -4.52
CA GLY A 40 -24.08 3.93 -4.11
C GLY A 40 -22.90 3.74 -3.15
N ALA A 41 -22.27 2.56 -3.12
CA ALA A 41 -21.09 2.32 -2.29
C ALA A 41 -19.86 3.00 -2.89
N GLU A 42 -19.40 4.11 -2.29
CA GLU A 42 -18.30 4.94 -2.80
C GLU A 42 -17.03 4.13 -3.07
N GLU A 43 -16.71 3.16 -2.20
CA GLU A 43 -15.55 2.30 -2.33
C GLU A 43 -15.63 1.31 -3.52
N TYR A 44 -16.80 1.18 -4.15
CA TYR A 44 -17.06 0.38 -5.35
C TYR A 44 -17.45 1.23 -6.57
N ILE A 45 -17.33 2.57 -6.47
CA ILE A 45 -17.58 3.49 -7.59
C ILE A 45 -16.22 3.91 -8.17
N ASN A 46 -15.71 3.10 -9.11
CA ASN A 46 -14.60 3.50 -9.96
C ASN A 46 -15.11 4.17 -11.24
N ASN A 47 -14.78 5.45 -11.43
CA ASN A 47 -15.06 6.16 -12.68
C ASN A 47 -13.79 6.41 -13.51
N THR A 48 -12.67 5.75 -13.16
CA THR A 48 -11.41 5.98 -13.88
C THR A 48 -11.40 5.34 -15.26
N ILE A 49 -12.16 4.26 -15.50
CA ILE A 49 -12.29 3.56 -16.80
C ILE A 49 -13.59 4.02 -17.48
N PRO A 50 -13.61 5.14 -18.24
CA PRO A 50 -14.86 5.85 -18.53
C PRO A 50 -15.80 5.04 -19.42
N GLY A 51 -15.25 4.27 -20.37
CA GLY A 51 -16.04 3.40 -21.24
C GLY A 51 -16.77 2.32 -20.45
N TYR A 52 -16.05 1.57 -19.62
CA TYR A 52 -16.63 0.51 -18.80
C TYR A 52 -17.63 1.03 -17.77
N THR A 53 -17.32 2.17 -17.14
CA THR A 53 -18.22 2.86 -16.24
C THR A 53 -19.54 3.24 -16.93
N ALA A 54 -19.47 3.80 -18.14
CA ALA A 54 -20.65 4.15 -18.92
C ALA A 54 -21.45 2.90 -19.33
N ASP A 55 -20.78 1.81 -19.72
CA ASP A 55 -21.44 0.55 -20.07
C ASP A 55 -22.18 -0.04 -18.88
N ILE A 56 -21.61 -0.05 -17.68
CA ILE A 56 -22.28 -0.47 -16.45
C ILE A 56 -23.51 0.42 -16.20
N ASP A 57 -23.31 1.74 -16.14
CA ASP A 57 -24.37 2.66 -15.74
C ASP A 57 -25.54 2.63 -16.73
N ASN A 58 -25.27 2.50 -18.03
CA ASN A 58 -26.28 2.37 -19.08
C ASN A 58 -26.99 1.02 -19.02
N TYR A 59 -26.24 -0.08 -19.00
CA TYR A 59 -26.80 -1.43 -19.04
C TYR A 59 -27.68 -1.72 -17.80
N PHE A 60 -27.22 -1.31 -16.62
CA PHE A 60 -27.89 -1.60 -15.35
C PHE A 60 -28.84 -0.51 -14.85
N SER A 61 -28.96 0.62 -15.57
CA SER A 61 -29.84 1.76 -15.22
C SER A 61 -31.25 1.34 -14.83
N LYS A 62 -31.88 0.45 -15.62
CA LYS A 62 -33.25 -0.06 -15.39
C LYS A 62 -33.41 -0.96 -14.17
N TYR A 63 -32.31 -1.37 -13.53
CA TYR A 63 -32.32 -2.25 -12.36
C TYR A 63 -31.92 -1.55 -11.06
N ARG A 64 -31.85 -0.20 -11.06
CA ARG A 64 -31.56 0.59 -9.84
C ARG A 64 -32.55 0.35 -8.71
N GLU A 65 -33.81 0.03 -9.04
CA GLU A 65 -34.88 -0.31 -8.10
C GLU A 65 -35.03 -1.82 -7.86
N HIS A 66 -34.06 -2.64 -8.30
CA HIS A 66 -34.09 -4.07 -8.04
C HIS A 66 -33.94 -4.33 -6.53
N LYS A 67 -34.67 -5.34 -6.00
CA LYS A 67 -34.70 -5.66 -4.56
C LYS A 67 -33.32 -5.85 -3.93
N LEU A 68 -32.35 -6.38 -4.70
CA LEU A 68 -30.95 -6.48 -4.29
C LEU A 68 -30.36 -5.12 -3.90
N ILE A 69 -30.61 -4.07 -4.68
CA ILE A 69 -29.98 -2.75 -4.48
C ILE A 69 -30.49 -2.11 -3.19
N SER A 70 -31.80 -2.13 -2.96
CA SER A 70 -32.39 -1.68 -1.69
C SER A 70 -31.90 -2.52 -0.50
N TYR A 71 -31.71 -3.82 -0.71
CA TYR A 71 -31.18 -4.71 0.32
C TYR A 71 -29.71 -4.41 0.66
N ILE A 72 -28.87 -4.14 -0.34
CA ILE A 72 -27.49 -3.72 -0.13
C ILE A 72 -27.45 -2.42 0.68
N LYS A 73 -28.25 -1.40 0.31
CA LYS A 73 -28.34 -0.15 1.08
C LYS A 73 -28.71 -0.41 2.54
N LYS A 74 -29.68 -1.29 2.79
CA LYS A 74 -30.09 -1.69 4.14
C LYS A 74 -28.96 -2.34 4.95
N ILE A 75 -28.29 -3.37 4.43
CA ILE A 75 -27.21 -4.07 5.17
C ILE A 75 -25.97 -3.17 5.35
N ARG A 76 -25.74 -2.21 4.46
CA ARG A 76 -24.72 -1.17 4.64
C ARG A 76 -25.01 -0.30 5.85
N GLU A 77 -26.24 0.20 5.96
CA GLU A 77 -26.68 1.08 7.04
C GLU A 77 -26.78 0.34 8.38
N GLU A 78 -27.40 -0.84 8.41
CA GLU A 78 -27.70 -1.55 9.64
C GLU A 78 -26.52 -2.39 10.17
N GLN A 79 -25.68 -2.92 9.28
CA GLN A 79 -24.62 -3.87 9.65
C GLN A 79 -23.21 -3.36 9.31
N GLY A 80 -23.09 -2.20 8.64
CA GLY A 80 -21.80 -1.63 8.27
C GLY A 80 -21.07 -2.39 7.16
N ILE A 81 -21.79 -3.14 6.31
CA ILE A 81 -21.20 -3.92 5.20
C ILE A 81 -20.55 -3.00 4.18
N ALA A 82 -19.23 -2.84 4.23
CA ALA A 82 -18.47 -1.96 3.36
C ALA A 82 -17.05 -2.50 3.17
N TYR A 83 -16.32 -1.93 2.21
CA TYR A 83 -14.91 -2.25 1.99
C TYR A 83 -14.68 -3.77 1.89
N ASP A 84 -13.76 -4.31 2.68
CA ASP A 84 -13.31 -5.70 2.75
C ASP A 84 -14.43 -6.71 3.08
N ALA A 85 -15.54 -6.30 3.71
CA ALA A 85 -16.67 -7.21 3.98
C ALA A 85 -17.27 -7.81 2.72
N VAL A 86 -17.26 -7.08 1.61
CA VAL A 86 -17.89 -7.53 0.36
C VAL A 86 -17.05 -8.63 -0.33
N PRO A 87 -15.73 -8.46 -0.59
CA PRO A 87 -14.91 -9.54 -1.13
C PRO A 87 -14.77 -10.71 -0.16
N ALA A 88 -14.77 -10.47 1.15
CA ALA A 88 -14.86 -11.51 2.18
C ALA A 88 -16.05 -12.45 1.96
N ALA A 89 -17.27 -11.90 1.84
CA ALA A 89 -18.45 -12.69 1.55
C ALA A 89 -18.47 -13.25 0.11
N THR A 90 -17.96 -12.50 -0.86
CA THR A 90 -17.89 -12.95 -2.26
C THR A 90 -16.98 -14.15 -2.45
N GLY A 91 -15.94 -14.30 -1.62
CA GLY A 91 -15.11 -15.51 -1.56
C GLY A 91 -15.90 -16.80 -1.29
N CYS A 92 -17.12 -16.69 -0.72
CA CYS A 92 -18.04 -17.78 -0.47
C CYS A 92 -19.14 -17.93 -1.54
N ILE A 93 -19.04 -17.23 -2.67
CA ILE A 93 -20.04 -17.23 -3.74
C ILE A 93 -19.45 -17.85 -5.02
N GLU A 94 -20.16 -18.82 -5.59
CA GLU A 94 -19.83 -19.44 -6.87
C GLU A 94 -20.96 -19.19 -7.89
N ILE A 95 -20.59 -18.98 -9.16
CA ILE A 95 -21.53 -18.98 -10.28
C ILE A 95 -21.37 -20.30 -11.02
N LYS A 96 -22.40 -21.15 -10.94
CA LYS A 96 -22.37 -22.50 -11.53
C LYS A 96 -23.65 -22.78 -12.29
N ARG A 97 -23.51 -23.17 -13.57
CA ARG A 97 -24.63 -23.49 -14.47
C ARG A 97 -25.69 -22.36 -14.50
N GLY A 98 -25.23 -21.12 -14.59
CA GLY A 98 -26.10 -19.93 -14.67
C GLY A 98 -26.84 -19.57 -13.38
N LYS A 99 -26.42 -20.08 -12.23
CA LYS A 99 -26.96 -19.73 -10.91
C LYS A 99 -25.85 -19.23 -10.00
N VAL A 100 -26.16 -18.19 -9.24
CA VAL A 100 -25.34 -17.72 -8.12
C VAL A 100 -25.72 -18.55 -6.90
N ILE A 101 -24.74 -19.22 -6.31
CA ILE A 101 -24.91 -20.09 -5.15
C ILE A 101 -23.85 -19.77 -4.09
N ILE A 102 -24.13 -20.15 -2.85
CA ILE A 102 -23.09 -20.27 -1.83
C ILE A 102 -22.21 -21.46 -2.25
N ASP A 103 -20.88 -21.27 -2.27
CA ASP A 103 -19.93 -22.34 -2.57
C ASP A 103 -20.23 -23.54 -1.64
N PRO A 104 -20.43 -24.76 -2.17
CA PRO A 104 -20.72 -25.94 -1.35
C PRO A 104 -19.64 -26.28 -0.29
N GLN A 105 -18.43 -25.76 -0.46
CA GLN A 105 -17.35 -25.87 0.52
C GLN A 105 -17.49 -24.87 1.69
N CYS A 106 -18.36 -23.87 1.54
CA CYS A 106 -18.60 -22.81 2.51
C CYS A 106 -19.78 -23.11 3.43
N ASP A 107 -19.53 -22.99 4.74
CA ASP A 107 -20.54 -23.03 5.78
C ASP A 107 -21.05 -21.61 6.05
N ALA A 108 -22.20 -21.27 5.47
CA ALA A 108 -22.81 -19.95 5.63
C ALA A 108 -23.17 -19.60 7.08
N SER A 109 -23.32 -20.59 7.97
CA SER A 109 -23.54 -20.34 9.41
C SER A 109 -22.31 -19.73 10.08
N LYS A 110 -21.14 -19.88 9.47
CA LYS A 110 -19.85 -19.37 9.95
C LYS A 110 -19.39 -18.10 9.24
N ILE A 111 -20.23 -17.46 8.42
CA ILE A 111 -19.85 -16.25 7.66
C ILE A 111 -19.33 -15.12 8.58
N SER A 112 -19.87 -15.02 9.79
CA SER A 112 -19.42 -14.04 10.81
C SER A 112 -17.99 -14.29 11.32
N MET A 113 -17.45 -15.49 11.12
CA MET A 113 -16.04 -15.81 11.40
C MET A 113 -15.11 -15.32 10.29
N ILE A 114 -15.60 -15.09 9.08
CA ILE A 114 -14.84 -14.42 8.01
C ILE A 114 -14.88 -12.92 8.26
N ASP A 115 -16.09 -12.40 8.46
CA ASP A 115 -16.33 -10.99 8.70
C ASP A 115 -17.55 -10.81 9.59
N SER A 116 -17.32 -10.24 10.78
CA SER A 116 -18.32 -10.13 11.85
C SER A 116 -19.52 -9.25 11.50
N ARG A 117 -19.43 -8.45 10.43
CA ARG A 117 -20.55 -7.63 9.94
C ARG A 117 -21.63 -8.48 9.26
N TRP A 118 -21.28 -9.64 8.72
CA TRP A 118 -22.24 -10.55 8.09
C TRP A 118 -22.89 -11.49 9.11
N THR A 119 -24.21 -11.66 8.99
CA THR A 119 -24.94 -12.75 9.66
C THR A 119 -25.30 -13.83 8.65
N GLU A 120 -25.57 -15.05 9.11
CA GLU A 120 -26.02 -16.13 8.22
C GLU A 120 -27.27 -15.70 7.44
N GLU A 121 -28.24 -15.09 8.13
CA GLU A 121 -29.48 -14.61 7.52
C GLU A 121 -29.20 -13.55 6.45
N SER A 122 -28.35 -12.57 6.75
CA SER A 122 -28.08 -11.48 5.81
C SER A 122 -27.31 -11.96 4.59
N PHE A 123 -26.33 -12.84 4.79
CA PHE A 123 -25.55 -13.44 3.72
C PHE A 123 -26.42 -14.33 2.81
N ARG A 124 -27.26 -15.21 3.37
CA ARG A 124 -28.17 -16.05 2.58
C ARG A 124 -29.18 -15.22 1.78
N THR A 125 -29.72 -14.17 2.40
CA THR A 125 -30.64 -13.25 1.74
C THR A 125 -29.95 -12.51 0.60
N PHE A 126 -28.73 -12.02 0.83
CA PHE A 126 -27.89 -11.39 -0.20
C PHE A 126 -27.69 -12.33 -1.38
N VAL A 127 -27.20 -13.55 -1.18
CA VAL A 127 -26.95 -14.51 -2.28
C VAL A 127 -28.21 -14.84 -3.07
N ARG A 128 -29.36 -15.01 -2.39
CA ARG A 128 -30.64 -15.25 -3.05
C ARG A 128 -31.05 -14.08 -3.96
N LEU A 129 -30.93 -12.84 -3.47
CA LEU A 129 -31.23 -11.64 -4.25
C LEU A 129 -30.21 -11.39 -5.36
N LEU A 130 -28.94 -11.76 -5.13
CA LEU A 130 -27.86 -11.68 -6.11
C LEU A 130 -28.11 -12.65 -7.27
N ASN A 131 -28.58 -13.87 -6.99
CA ASN A 131 -28.99 -14.83 -8.01
C ASN A 131 -30.18 -14.33 -8.86
N ASP A 132 -31.16 -13.70 -8.23
CA ASP A 132 -32.29 -13.09 -8.94
C ASP A 132 -31.83 -11.95 -9.85
N PHE A 133 -30.98 -11.05 -9.32
CA PHE A 133 -30.37 -9.97 -10.08
C PHE A 133 -29.57 -10.48 -11.28
N TYR A 134 -28.70 -11.47 -11.07
CA TYR A 134 -27.89 -12.09 -12.12
C TYR A 134 -28.75 -12.61 -13.29
N ARG A 135 -29.88 -13.25 -12.97
CA ARG A 135 -30.81 -13.78 -13.98
C ARG A 135 -31.58 -12.67 -14.70
N GLN A 136 -32.16 -11.72 -13.96
CA GLN A 136 -33.00 -10.66 -14.54
C GLN A 136 -32.20 -9.68 -15.40
N THR A 137 -30.96 -9.44 -15.01
CA THR A 137 -30.03 -8.56 -15.74
C THR A 137 -29.38 -9.23 -16.93
N LYS A 138 -29.45 -10.56 -17.04
CA LYS A 138 -28.63 -11.34 -17.97
C LYS A 138 -27.14 -11.02 -17.81
N PHE A 139 -26.68 -10.93 -16.56
CA PHE A 139 -25.31 -10.52 -16.24
C PHE A 139 -24.23 -11.31 -16.99
N LYS A 140 -24.48 -12.61 -17.27
CA LYS A 140 -23.56 -13.43 -18.05
C LYS A 140 -23.24 -12.82 -19.42
N ASP A 141 -24.24 -12.25 -20.08
CA ASP A 141 -24.10 -11.64 -21.40
C ASP A 141 -23.24 -10.37 -21.28
N PHE A 142 -23.52 -9.53 -20.28
CA PHE A 142 -22.70 -8.35 -19.97
C PHE A 142 -21.24 -8.75 -19.67
N TYR A 143 -21.03 -9.73 -18.82
CA TYR A 143 -19.69 -10.21 -18.47
C TYR A 143 -18.94 -10.76 -19.68
N THR A 144 -19.61 -11.53 -20.53
CA THR A 144 -19.01 -12.12 -21.74
C THR A 144 -18.67 -11.04 -22.77
N LEU A 145 -19.53 -10.02 -22.92
CA LEU A 145 -19.31 -8.89 -23.83
C LEU A 145 -18.01 -8.12 -23.50
N HIS A 146 -17.65 -8.03 -22.22
CA HIS A 146 -16.47 -7.28 -21.76
C HIS A 146 -15.20 -8.13 -21.62
N ARG A 147 -15.20 -9.38 -22.11
CA ARG A 147 -14.06 -10.30 -21.97
C ARG A 147 -12.74 -9.70 -22.47
N GLY A 148 -12.77 -8.97 -23.58
CA GLY A 148 -11.56 -8.30 -24.11
C GLY A 148 -10.95 -7.27 -23.15
N LEU A 149 -11.78 -6.50 -22.43
CA LEU A 149 -11.32 -5.55 -21.41
C LEU A 149 -10.71 -6.27 -20.21
N TYR A 150 -11.33 -7.37 -19.79
CA TYR A 150 -10.84 -8.21 -18.70
C TYR A 150 -9.51 -8.88 -19.05
N ASP A 151 -9.33 -9.34 -20.28
CA ASP A 151 -8.06 -9.92 -20.75
C ASP A 151 -6.91 -8.90 -20.69
N ILE A 152 -7.19 -7.63 -20.98
CA ILE A 152 -6.21 -6.54 -20.83
C ILE A 152 -5.83 -6.36 -19.36
N ALA A 153 -6.81 -6.32 -18.45
CA ALA A 153 -6.58 -6.18 -17.02
C ALA A 153 -5.73 -7.36 -16.48
N GLU A 154 -6.13 -8.60 -16.78
CA GLU A 154 -5.41 -9.81 -16.36
C GLU A 154 -3.99 -9.84 -16.90
N THR A 155 -3.81 -9.57 -18.21
CA THR A 155 -2.49 -9.56 -18.84
C THR A 155 -1.56 -8.56 -18.16
N ARG A 156 -2.04 -7.32 -17.93
CA ARG A 156 -1.24 -6.26 -17.32
C ARG A 156 -0.94 -6.54 -15.85
N LEU A 157 -1.91 -7.02 -15.06
CA LEU A 157 -1.66 -7.38 -13.66
C LEU A 157 -0.69 -8.56 -13.56
N ASN A 158 -0.80 -9.54 -14.45
CA ASN A 158 0.15 -10.66 -14.52
C ASN A 158 1.59 -10.19 -14.79
N THR A 159 1.82 -9.09 -15.50
CA THR A 159 3.18 -8.53 -15.64
C THR A 159 3.79 -8.06 -14.33
N ILE A 160 2.97 -7.63 -13.36
CA ILE A 160 3.41 -7.23 -12.02
C ILE A 160 3.67 -8.46 -11.15
N LEU A 161 2.80 -9.47 -11.26
CA LEU A 161 2.91 -10.73 -10.51
C LEU A 161 4.18 -11.53 -10.87
N VAL A 162 4.81 -11.24 -12.01
CA VAL A 162 6.11 -11.83 -12.36
C VAL A 162 7.21 -11.48 -11.36
N ASP A 163 7.14 -10.32 -10.73
CA ASP A 163 8.12 -9.86 -9.75
C ASP A 163 7.87 -10.42 -8.33
N LEU A 164 6.84 -11.25 -8.14
CA LEU A 164 6.52 -11.87 -6.85
C LEU A 164 7.45 -13.05 -6.55
N ASN A 165 8.22 -12.95 -5.48
CA ASN A 165 9.03 -14.03 -4.93
C ASN A 165 8.20 -14.89 -3.97
N ALA A 166 7.55 -15.91 -4.53
CA ALA A 166 6.79 -16.91 -3.77
C ALA A 166 7.64 -17.70 -2.76
N GLU A 167 8.92 -17.98 -3.08
CA GLU A 167 9.82 -18.71 -2.19
C GLU A 167 10.17 -17.92 -0.93
N TRP A 168 10.13 -16.58 -0.99
CA TRP A 168 10.28 -15.76 0.23
C TRP A 168 9.14 -16.05 1.22
N PHE A 169 7.89 -16.11 0.77
CA PHE A 169 6.76 -16.46 1.65
C PHE A 169 6.94 -17.85 2.25
N LYS A 170 7.31 -18.83 1.44
CA LYS A 170 7.57 -20.20 1.91
C LYS A 170 8.71 -20.26 2.94
N SER A 171 9.79 -19.53 2.74
CA SER A 171 10.87 -19.40 3.73
C SER A 171 10.38 -18.75 5.02
N MET A 172 9.52 -17.74 4.94
CA MET A 172 9.07 -16.97 6.10
C MET A 172 7.97 -17.66 6.91
N PHE A 173 7.10 -18.43 6.26
CA PHE A 173 5.87 -18.96 6.85
C PHE A 173 5.70 -20.48 6.71
N GLY A 174 6.58 -21.15 5.96
CA GLY A 174 6.48 -22.58 5.66
C GLY A 174 5.58 -22.91 4.47
N GLU A 175 4.76 -21.96 3.99
CA GLU A 175 3.87 -22.10 2.84
C GLU A 175 3.94 -20.85 1.95
N GLY A 176 3.80 -21.03 0.62
CA GLY A 176 3.83 -19.95 -0.37
C GLY A 176 2.42 -19.49 -0.79
N PRO A 177 2.32 -18.47 -1.67
CA PRO A 177 1.07 -17.87 -2.10
C PRO A 177 0.45 -18.57 -3.33
N GLU A 178 0.95 -19.73 -3.76
CA GLU A 178 0.60 -20.35 -5.05
C GLU A 178 -0.88 -20.74 -5.15
N ASN A 179 -1.55 -20.97 -4.02
CA ASN A 179 -2.98 -21.30 -3.96
C ASN A 179 -3.89 -20.07 -3.82
N THR A 180 -3.32 -18.86 -3.84
CA THR A 180 -4.07 -17.62 -3.64
C THR A 180 -4.76 -17.16 -4.92
N ILE A 181 -6.05 -16.82 -4.80
CA ILE A 181 -6.85 -16.26 -5.89
C ILE A 181 -6.54 -14.76 -6.00
N VAL A 182 -5.94 -14.31 -7.10
CA VAL A 182 -5.78 -12.88 -7.38
C VAL A 182 -6.90 -12.41 -8.30
N VAL A 183 -7.77 -11.54 -7.80
CA VAL A 183 -8.89 -10.98 -8.55
C VAL A 183 -8.52 -9.58 -9.06
N ALA A 184 -8.52 -9.38 -10.38
CA ALA A 184 -8.51 -8.05 -10.97
C ALA A 184 -9.95 -7.49 -10.90
N SER A 185 -10.16 -6.39 -10.18
CA SER A 185 -11.47 -5.72 -10.08
C SER A 185 -11.44 -4.36 -10.76
N LEU A 186 -12.32 -4.19 -11.75
CA LEU A 186 -12.42 -2.93 -12.49
C LEU A 186 -13.32 -1.92 -11.77
N CYS A 187 -14.26 -2.40 -10.95
CA CYS A 187 -15.20 -1.56 -10.19
C CYS A 187 -14.66 -1.08 -8.83
N ASN A 188 -13.67 -1.74 -8.23
CA ASN A 188 -13.15 -1.40 -6.90
C ASN A 188 -12.31 -0.12 -6.83
N GLY A 189 -12.05 0.55 -7.95
CA GLY A 189 -11.25 1.77 -7.95
C GLY A 189 -9.82 1.48 -7.52
N PRO A 190 -9.20 2.32 -6.69
CA PRO A 190 -7.90 2.03 -6.10
C PRO A 190 -7.99 1.05 -4.91
N GLY A 191 -9.17 0.60 -4.50
CA GLY A 191 -9.36 -0.28 -3.35
C GLY A 191 -8.81 -1.68 -3.57
N ASN A 192 -8.11 -2.22 -2.57
CA ASN A 192 -7.52 -3.56 -2.58
C ASN A 192 -7.86 -4.23 -1.26
N TYR A 193 -8.15 -5.53 -1.29
CA TYR A 193 -8.61 -6.25 -0.11
C TYR A 193 -8.18 -7.71 -0.14
N ALA A 194 -7.55 -8.18 0.93
CA ALA A 194 -7.44 -9.60 1.23
C ALA A 194 -8.81 -10.17 1.65
N PHE A 195 -9.06 -11.44 1.29
CA PHE A 195 -10.23 -12.18 1.72
C PHE A 195 -9.90 -13.65 1.97
N ASN A 196 -10.56 -14.22 2.98
CA ASN A 196 -10.49 -15.66 3.27
C ASN A 196 -11.86 -16.28 3.00
N GLY A 197 -11.91 -17.30 2.14
CA GLY A 197 -13.08 -18.18 2.04
C GLY A 197 -13.03 -19.24 3.13
N ILE A 198 -14.18 -19.54 3.77
CA ILE A 198 -14.33 -20.76 4.58
C ILE A 198 -14.52 -21.91 3.61
N THR A 199 -13.46 -22.49 3.08
CA THR A 199 -13.57 -23.79 2.41
C THR A 199 -12.81 -24.82 3.22
N LYS A 200 -13.20 -26.11 3.16
CA LYS A 200 -12.44 -27.20 3.78
C LYS A 200 -10.98 -27.33 3.27
N GLY A 201 -10.56 -26.51 2.30
CA GLY A 201 -9.18 -26.33 1.86
C GLY A 201 -8.74 -24.86 1.69
N GLU A 202 -9.21 -23.95 2.57
CA GLU A 202 -8.72 -22.55 2.70
C GLU A 202 -8.48 -21.80 1.37
N LYS A 203 -9.56 -21.42 0.66
CA LYS A 203 -9.46 -20.48 -0.46
C LYS A 203 -9.11 -19.09 0.06
N ARG A 204 -7.84 -18.72 -0.06
CA ARG A 204 -7.36 -17.36 0.20
C ARG A 204 -7.35 -16.57 -1.10
N GLY A 205 -7.55 -15.26 -1.01
CA GLY A 205 -7.48 -14.42 -2.19
C GLY A 205 -7.31 -12.95 -1.87
N ILE A 206 -6.94 -12.20 -2.91
CA ILE A 206 -6.82 -10.75 -2.87
C ILE A 206 -7.61 -10.16 -4.03
N VAL A 207 -8.22 -9.01 -3.81
CA VAL A 207 -8.83 -8.19 -4.85
C VAL A 207 -7.92 -7.00 -5.09
N ILE A 208 -7.58 -6.79 -6.36
CA ILE A 208 -6.70 -5.72 -6.82
C ILE A 208 -7.47 -4.81 -7.75
N GLY A 209 -7.64 -3.56 -7.33
CA GLY A 209 -8.21 -2.49 -8.13
C GLY A 209 -7.27 -2.02 -9.23
N CYS A 210 -7.78 -1.28 -10.21
CA CYS A 210 -6.98 -0.73 -11.30
C CYS A 210 -7.23 0.76 -11.52
N SER A 211 -6.19 1.45 -12.00
CA SER A 211 -6.33 2.78 -12.59
C SER A 211 -6.59 2.65 -14.10
N THR A 212 -6.47 3.75 -14.83
CA THR A 212 -6.72 3.78 -16.27
C THR A 212 -5.56 4.46 -17.00
N ASP A 213 -5.21 3.94 -18.17
CA ASP A 213 -4.24 4.56 -19.07
C ASP A 213 -4.87 5.70 -19.89
N LYS A 214 -4.06 6.34 -20.72
CA LYS A 214 -4.50 7.45 -21.58
C LYS A 214 -5.48 7.01 -22.68
N GLU A 215 -5.53 5.70 -22.98
CA GLU A 215 -6.45 5.09 -23.94
C GLU A 215 -7.78 4.63 -23.31
N GLY A 216 -7.95 4.77 -22.00
CA GLY A 216 -9.17 4.35 -21.30
C GLY A 216 -9.19 2.87 -20.89
N ASN A 217 -8.05 2.17 -20.89
CA ASN A 217 -7.94 0.77 -20.50
C ASN A 217 -7.39 0.58 -19.07
N PRO A 218 -7.71 -0.54 -18.38
CA PRO A 218 -7.19 -0.86 -17.06
C PRO A 218 -5.67 -0.82 -17.00
N ALA A 219 -5.11 -0.07 -16.06
CA ALA A 219 -3.69 0.12 -15.88
C ALA A 219 -3.24 -0.16 -14.44
N TYR A 220 -1.99 -0.61 -14.32
CA TYR A 220 -1.37 -0.94 -13.04
C TYR A 220 0.01 -0.30 -12.97
N SER A 221 0.28 0.44 -11.89
CA SER A 221 1.62 0.96 -11.60
C SER A 221 2.56 -0.19 -11.24
N ARG A 222 3.85 -0.09 -11.60
CA ARG A 222 4.86 -1.03 -11.07
C ARG A 222 4.97 -0.98 -9.54
N PHE A 223 4.59 0.13 -8.92
CA PHE A 223 4.56 0.25 -7.46
C PHE A 223 3.50 -0.65 -6.81
N LEU A 224 2.50 -1.14 -7.58
CA LEU A 224 1.42 -1.99 -7.10
C LEU A 224 1.91 -3.31 -6.50
N ILE A 225 3.11 -3.78 -6.85
CA ILE A 225 3.69 -4.96 -6.21
C ILE A 225 3.77 -4.82 -4.69
N THR A 226 3.94 -3.59 -4.17
CA THR A 226 3.93 -3.33 -2.72
C THR A 226 2.60 -3.65 -2.07
N VAL A 227 1.50 -3.26 -2.74
CA VAL A 227 0.14 -3.53 -2.32
C VAL A 227 -0.17 -5.02 -2.46
N ILE A 228 0.20 -5.66 -3.56
CA ILE A 228 0.00 -7.10 -3.75
C ILE A 228 0.67 -7.89 -2.62
N VAL A 229 1.94 -7.60 -2.32
CA VAL A 229 2.66 -8.24 -1.21
C VAL A 229 1.97 -7.98 0.12
N HIS A 230 1.53 -6.74 0.37
CA HIS A 230 0.78 -6.37 1.58
C HIS A 230 -0.53 -7.17 1.71
N GLU A 231 -1.36 -7.24 0.67
CA GLU A 231 -2.61 -7.99 0.70
C GLU A 231 -2.38 -9.49 0.88
N LEU A 232 -1.37 -10.06 0.20
CA LEU A 232 -1.01 -11.47 0.37
C LEU A 232 -0.58 -11.76 1.81
N LEU A 233 0.17 -10.86 2.43
CA LEU A 233 0.69 -11.03 3.79
C LEU A 233 -0.42 -11.11 4.83
N HIS A 234 -1.60 -10.50 4.64
CA HIS A 234 -2.72 -10.63 5.58
C HIS A 234 -3.13 -12.09 5.83
N HIS A 235 -2.98 -12.98 4.85
CA HIS A 235 -3.26 -14.40 5.03
C HIS A 235 -2.31 -15.10 6.02
N TYR A 236 -1.13 -14.53 6.25
CA TYR A 236 -0.09 -15.09 7.11
C TYR A 236 0.02 -14.32 8.44
N THR A 237 -0.06 -12.99 8.39
CA THR A 237 0.14 -12.10 9.53
C THR A 237 -1.07 -12.10 10.45
N ASN A 238 -2.30 -12.09 9.91
CA ASN A 238 -3.51 -12.02 10.72
C ASN A 238 -3.66 -13.26 11.64
N PRO A 239 -3.50 -14.52 11.18
CA PRO A 239 -3.55 -15.67 12.07
C PRO A 239 -2.44 -15.67 13.13
N CYS A 240 -1.22 -15.25 12.77
CA CYS A 240 -0.12 -15.12 13.73
C CYS A 240 -0.48 -14.11 14.82
N LEU A 241 -0.93 -12.92 14.45
CA LEU A 241 -1.24 -11.89 15.44
C LEU A 241 -2.45 -12.26 16.30
N ALA A 242 -3.48 -12.87 15.71
CA ALA A 242 -4.66 -13.34 16.43
C ALA A 242 -4.30 -14.35 17.55
N GLN A 243 -3.37 -15.27 17.28
CA GLN A 243 -2.89 -16.24 18.27
C GLN A 243 -2.21 -15.58 19.49
N TYR A 244 -1.56 -14.43 19.30
CA TYR A 244 -0.80 -13.73 20.35
C TYR A 244 -1.49 -12.45 20.86
N TRP A 245 -2.71 -12.15 20.40
CA TRP A 245 -3.39 -10.88 20.69
C TRP A 245 -3.49 -10.59 22.19
N SER A 246 -3.87 -11.58 23.00
CA SER A 246 -4.00 -11.43 24.46
C SER A 246 -2.71 -11.01 25.17
N GLN A 247 -1.54 -11.24 24.56
CA GLN A 247 -0.24 -10.89 25.12
C GLN A 247 0.25 -9.49 24.70
N ILE A 248 -0.37 -8.90 23.67
CA ILE A 248 0.00 -7.57 23.16
C ILE A 248 -1.11 -6.54 23.31
N ASP A 249 -2.35 -6.93 23.63
CA ASP A 249 -3.48 -6.00 23.71
C ASP A 249 -3.19 -4.83 24.65
N SER A 250 -2.72 -5.10 25.89
CA SER A 250 -2.34 -4.07 26.85
C SER A 250 -1.32 -3.07 26.30
N ALA A 251 -0.27 -3.55 25.64
CA ALA A 251 0.74 -2.69 24.99
C ALA A 251 0.14 -1.90 23.81
N SER A 252 -0.75 -2.52 23.06
CA SER A 252 -1.46 -1.90 21.93
C SER A 252 -2.34 -0.74 22.39
N GLN A 253 -2.98 -0.86 23.55
CA GLN A 253 -3.79 0.20 24.17
C GLN A 253 -2.94 1.38 24.67
N ILE A 254 -1.66 1.15 25.00
CA ILE A 254 -0.71 2.22 25.33
C ILE A 254 -0.30 2.96 24.06
N ILE A 255 0.01 2.23 22.98
CA ILE A 255 0.51 2.80 21.72
C ILE A 255 -0.57 3.61 20.98
N TYR A 256 -1.77 3.03 20.82
CA TYR A 256 -2.79 3.56 19.92
C TYR A 256 -3.20 5.02 20.16
N PRO A 257 -3.42 5.50 21.40
CA PRO A 257 -3.78 6.90 21.66
C PRO A 257 -2.83 7.92 21.05
N HIS A 258 -1.53 7.61 20.98
CA HIS A 258 -0.51 8.52 20.44
C HIS A 258 -0.55 8.64 18.91
N VAL A 259 -1.13 7.65 18.22
CA VAL A 259 -1.16 7.59 16.74
C VAL A 259 -2.57 7.62 16.16
N LYS A 260 -3.60 7.65 17.03
CA LYS A 260 -5.02 7.57 16.69
C LYS A 260 -5.44 8.51 15.56
N GLU A 261 -5.01 9.77 15.59
CA GLU A 261 -5.39 10.75 14.55
C GLU A 261 -4.83 10.39 13.17
N LYS A 262 -3.63 9.83 13.12
CA LYS A 262 -3.03 9.36 11.86
C LYS A 262 -3.67 8.06 11.40
N MET A 263 -3.92 7.13 12.33
CA MET A 263 -4.61 5.87 12.06
C MET A 263 -6.03 6.08 11.52
N ALA A 264 -6.77 7.05 12.06
CA ALA A 264 -8.11 7.40 11.58
C ALA A 264 -8.12 7.87 10.11
N LYS A 265 -7.06 8.53 9.64
CA LYS A 265 -6.91 8.93 8.22
C LYS A 265 -6.70 7.74 7.28
N LEU A 266 -6.26 6.61 7.82
CA LEU A 266 -6.11 5.33 7.12
C LEU A 266 -7.33 4.42 7.34
N ALA A 267 -8.42 4.94 7.94
CA ALA A 267 -9.60 4.19 8.36
C ALA A 267 -9.34 3.10 9.42
N TYR A 268 -8.22 3.19 10.16
CA TYR A 268 -7.92 2.29 11.28
C TYR A 268 -8.49 2.86 12.58
N GLY A 269 -9.63 2.32 13.00
CA GLY A 269 -10.42 2.84 14.13
C GLY A 269 -10.07 2.27 15.50
N SER A 270 -9.18 1.28 15.60
CA SER A 270 -8.85 0.61 16.87
C SER A 270 -7.36 0.26 17.00
N ALA A 271 -6.94 -0.01 18.24
CA ALA A 271 -5.62 -0.57 18.53
C ALA A 271 -5.39 -1.91 17.80
N ASN A 272 -6.42 -2.75 17.72
CA ASN A 272 -6.35 -4.03 17.00
C ASN A 272 -6.08 -3.84 15.50
N SER A 273 -6.86 -2.98 14.82
CA SER A 273 -6.60 -2.65 13.41
C SER A 273 -5.21 -2.06 13.20
N THR A 274 -4.76 -1.19 14.12
CA THR A 274 -3.43 -0.57 14.06
C THR A 274 -2.32 -1.61 14.14
N MET A 275 -2.43 -2.59 15.04
CA MET A 275 -1.38 -3.60 15.21
C MET A 275 -1.38 -4.66 14.11
N ILE A 276 -2.55 -5.03 13.58
CA ILE A 276 -2.66 -5.87 12.38
C ILE A 276 -1.89 -5.22 11.23
N GLU A 277 -2.18 -3.94 10.98
CA GLU A 277 -1.58 -3.19 9.88
C GLU A 277 -0.10 -2.89 10.11
N TRP A 278 0.31 -2.59 11.34
CA TRP A 278 1.72 -2.46 11.67
C TRP A 278 2.48 -3.74 11.34
N PHE A 279 2.00 -4.89 11.80
CA PHE A 279 2.69 -6.16 11.59
C PHE A 279 2.72 -6.55 10.11
N ASN A 280 1.62 -6.32 9.40
CA ASN A 280 1.53 -6.54 7.96
C ASN A 280 2.52 -5.66 7.18
N ASN A 281 2.59 -4.37 7.54
CA ASN A 281 3.53 -3.43 6.94
C ASN A 281 4.99 -3.74 7.27
N LEU A 282 5.29 -4.20 8.49
CA LEU A 282 6.63 -4.65 8.87
C LEU A 282 7.12 -5.76 7.95
N LEU A 283 6.32 -6.83 7.77
CA LEU A 283 6.71 -7.93 6.89
C LEU A 283 6.71 -7.54 5.41
N THR A 284 5.88 -6.58 5.01
CA THR A 284 5.93 -6.00 3.65
C THR A 284 7.28 -5.32 3.41
N ILE A 285 7.76 -4.50 4.36
CA ILE A 285 9.06 -3.84 4.23
C ILE A 285 10.20 -4.87 4.25
N MET A 286 10.11 -5.91 5.08
CA MET A 286 11.08 -7.00 5.08
C MET A 286 11.14 -7.72 3.73
N TYR A 287 9.99 -8.00 3.11
CA TYR A 287 9.95 -8.58 1.76
C TYR A 287 10.79 -7.76 0.79
N PHE A 288 10.62 -6.44 0.74
CA PHE A 288 11.38 -5.57 -0.17
C PHE A 288 12.81 -5.28 0.27
N LYS A 289 13.15 -5.56 1.53
CA LYS A 289 14.54 -5.59 2.00
C LYS A 289 15.28 -6.79 1.40
N ASP A 290 14.65 -7.96 1.39
CA ASP A 290 15.23 -9.20 0.87
C ASP A 290 15.06 -9.34 -0.64
N ASN A 291 14.11 -8.61 -1.23
CA ASN A 291 13.81 -8.57 -2.67
C ASN A 291 13.87 -7.13 -3.21
N PRO A 292 15.07 -6.54 -3.37
CA PRO A 292 15.20 -5.15 -3.81
C PRO A 292 14.53 -4.89 -5.16
N ASN A 293 13.72 -3.84 -5.22
CA ASN A 293 13.09 -3.35 -6.44
C ASN A 293 13.79 -2.05 -6.90
N ARG A 294 13.82 -1.76 -8.21
CA ARG A 294 14.44 -0.53 -8.75
C ARG A 294 13.66 0.76 -8.43
N GLY A 295 12.40 0.67 -8.02
CA GLY A 295 11.54 1.84 -7.80
C GLY A 295 11.62 2.48 -6.41
N PHE A 296 12.05 1.75 -5.39
CA PHE A 296 12.05 2.19 -3.99
C PHE A 296 12.93 1.27 -3.14
N THR A 297 13.27 1.71 -1.92
CA THR A 297 14.07 0.93 -0.96
C THR A 297 13.26 0.58 0.30
N ALA A 298 13.70 -0.41 1.07
CA ALA A 298 13.13 -0.71 2.38
C ALA A 298 13.21 0.50 3.34
N THR A 299 14.28 1.31 3.24
CA THR A 299 14.42 2.58 3.98
C THR A 299 13.32 3.56 3.60
N HIS A 300 13.02 3.71 2.30
CA HIS A 300 11.93 4.55 1.82
C HIS A 300 10.57 4.11 2.35
N LEU A 301 10.26 2.80 2.26
CA LEU A 301 9.01 2.27 2.79
C LEU A 301 8.90 2.43 4.32
N THR A 302 10.01 2.28 5.04
CA THR A 302 10.06 2.50 6.49
C THR A 302 9.70 3.94 6.84
N ALA A 303 10.33 4.92 6.17
CA ALA A 303 10.03 6.34 6.40
C ALA A 303 8.58 6.67 6.04
N TRP A 304 8.08 6.16 4.92
CA TRP A 304 6.68 6.33 4.51
C TRP A 304 5.72 5.81 5.60
N ARG A 305 5.85 4.56 6.04
CA ARG A 305 4.97 4.00 7.10
C ARG A 305 5.05 4.79 8.41
N GLN A 306 6.20 5.35 8.75
CA GLN A 306 6.31 6.25 9.91
C GLN A 306 5.56 7.57 9.71
N HIS A 307 5.61 8.17 8.52
CA HIS A 307 4.81 9.35 8.21
C HIS A 307 3.31 9.09 8.31
N GLU A 308 2.86 7.92 7.86
CA GLU A 308 1.48 7.44 7.99
C GLU A 308 1.05 7.15 9.43
N GLY A 309 1.98 7.07 10.37
CA GLY A 309 1.71 7.00 11.80
C GLY A 309 2.24 5.78 12.52
N PHE A 310 2.86 4.83 11.82
CA PHE A 310 3.57 3.71 12.44
C PHE A 310 4.94 4.14 12.97
N ILE A 311 4.98 5.12 13.87
CA ILE A 311 6.19 5.89 14.22
C ILE A 311 7.34 5.04 14.79
N TRP A 312 7.09 3.80 15.22
CA TRP A 312 8.11 2.86 15.69
C TRP A 312 8.66 1.91 14.62
N MET A 313 8.26 2.04 13.34
CA MET A 313 8.65 1.11 12.27
C MET A 313 10.17 0.96 12.08
N GLU A 314 10.98 2.00 12.28
CA GLU A 314 12.45 1.87 12.21
C GLU A 314 13.00 0.98 13.33
N ARG A 315 12.47 1.09 14.56
CA ARG A 315 12.81 0.17 15.65
C ARG A 315 12.38 -1.25 15.30
N SER A 316 11.19 -1.42 14.71
CA SER A 316 10.70 -2.72 14.25
C SER A 316 11.61 -3.34 13.19
N MET A 317 12.02 -2.59 12.17
CA MET A 317 12.94 -3.07 11.13
C MET A 317 14.31 -3.43 11.69
N THR A 318 14.82 -2.64 12.66
CA THR A 318 16.07 -2.96 13.35
C THR A 318 15.94 -4.25 14.16
N PHE A 319 14.83 -4.43 14.87
CA PHE A 319 14.55 -5.62 15.66
C PHE A 319 14.46 -6.89 14.79
N MET A 320 13.86 -6.78 13.60
CA MET A 320 13.75 -7.90 12.67
C MET A 320 15.11 -8.37 12.09
N GLU A 321 16.20 -7.61 12.26
CA GLU A 321 17.54 -8.12 11.95
C GLU A 321 17.94 -9.28 12.87
N HIS A 322 17.41 -9.37 14.10
CA HIS A 322 17.64 -10.53 14.95
C HIS A 322 17.04 -11.80 14.36
N PHE A 323 15.82 -11.73 13.82
CA PHE A 323 15.23 -12.84 13.08
C PHE A 323 16.07 -13.22 11.86
N ARG A 324 16.47 -12.23 11.04
CA ARG A 324 17.27 -12.46 9.82
C ARG A 324 18.62 -13.12 10.12
N ASN A 325 19.28 -12.73 11.22
CA ASN A 325 20.60 -13.22 11.60
C ASN A 325 20.56 -14.55 12.38
N HIS A 326 19.40 -14.98 12.86
CA HIS A 326 19.24 -16.21 13.66
C HIS A 326 18.20 -17.17 13.06
N ARG A 327 18.12 -17.25 11.73
CA ARG A 327 17.19 -18.16 11.02
C ARG A 327 17.38 -19.64 11.33
N ASN A 328 18.54 -20.02 11.86
CA ASN A 328 18.81 -21.37 12.37
C ASN A 328 18.08 -21.68 13.70
N LEU A 329 17.77 -20.65 14.50
CA LEU A 329 17.00 -20.76 15.73
C LEU A 329 15.51 -20.52 15.47
N TYR A 330 15.21 -19.56 14.59
CA TYR A 330 13.84 -19.17 14.23
C TYR A 330 13.62 -19.44 12.74
N SER A 331 13.11 -20.63 12.43
CA SER A 331 12.97 -21.08 11.04
C SER A 331 11.90 -20.26 10.30
N THR A 332 10.81 -19.94 10.98
CA THR A 332 9.67 -19.15 10.47
C THR A 332 9.34 -17.98 11.38
N ILE A 333 8.52 -17.04 10.89
CA ILE A 333 7.98 -15.94 11.70
C ILE A 333 7.21 -16.45 12.92
N LYS A 334 6.54 -17.61 12.81
CA LYS A 334 5.82 -18.23 13.92
C LYS A 334 6.74 -18.56 15.10
N ASP A 335 7.95 -19.05 14.82
CA ASP A 335 8.96 -19.36 15.84
C ASP A 335 9.46 -18.08 16.55
N PHE A 336 9.42 -16.95 15.84
CA PHE A 336 9.88 -15.65 16.33
C PHE A 336 8.78 -14.80 17.01
N MET A 337 7.52 -15.22 16.96
CA MET A 337 6.41 -14.47 17.57
C MET A 337 6.59 -14.14 19.06
N PRO A 338 7.13 -15.02 19.92
CA PRO A 338 7.41 -14.66 21.31
C PRO A 338 8.36 -13.45 21.47
N GLU A 339 9.34 -13.32 20.58
CA GLU A 339 10.27 -12.19 20.56
C GLU A 339 9.57 -10.92 20.07
N ILE A 340 8.68 -11.04 19.07
CA ILE A 340 7.83 -9.93 18.60
C ILE A 340 6.91 -9.42 19.73
N VAL A 341 6.30 -10.31 20.51
CA VAL A 341 5.48 -9.93 21.68
C VAL A 341 6.31 -9.15 22.70
N SER A 342 7.51 -9.65 23.01
CA SER A 342 8.44 -8.97 23.92
C SER A 342 8.83 -7.59 23.39
N PHE A 343 9.10 -7.47 22.09
CA PHE A 343 9.40 -6.19 21.43
C PHE A 343 8.25 -5.20 21.50
N VAL A 344 7.01 -5.64 21.26
CA VAL A 344 5.82 -4.77 21.34
C VAL A 344 5.62 -4.25 22.76
N ASN A 345 5.73 -5.12 23.77
CA ASN A 345 5.62 -4.74 25.18
C ASN A 345 6.73 -3.76 25.59
N TYR A 346 7.97 -4.02 25.18
CA TYR A 346 9.09 -3.11 25.40
C TYR A 346 8.85 -1.75 24.73
N THR A 347 8.44 -1.75 23.47
CA THR A 347 8.17 -0.53 22.70
C THR A 347 7.08 0.32 23.35
N ALA A 348 6.00 -0.31 23.83
CA ALA A 348 4.94 0.39 24.54
C ALA A 348 5.42 0.99 25.87
N SER A 349 6.28 0.28 26.62
CA SER A 349 6.83 0.79 27.88
C SER A 349 7.79 1.98 27.71
N ASP A 350 8.36 2.14 26.51
CA ASP A 350 9.35 3.18 26.15
C ASP A 350 8.79 4.18 25.13
N PHE A 351 7.47 4.31 25.02
CA PHE A 351 6.86 5.03 23.90
C PHE A 351 7.14 6.54 23.89
N ASP A 352 7.42 7.14 25.05
CA ASP A 352 7.88 8.53 25.14
C ASP A 352 9.19 8.77 24.38
N ASN A 353 10.10 7.79 24.39
CA ASN A 353 11.34 7.89 23.63
C ASN A 353 11.11 7.58 22.14
N VAL A 354 10.16 6.70 21.80
CA VAL A 354 9.71 6.51 20.41
C VAL A 354 9.21 7.83 19.81
N LEU A 355 8.42 8.60 20.56
CA LEU A 355 7.93 9.92 20.13
C LEU A 355 9.09 10.90 19.89
N LYS A 356 10.00 11.03 20.88
CA LYS A 356 11.19 11.90 20.74
C LYS A 356 12.07 11.51 19.56
N GLU A 357 12.23 10.21 19.30
CA GLU A 357 12.99 9.72 18.15
C GLU A 357 12.33 10.14 16.84
N TYR A 358 11.01 9.97 16.74
CA TYR A 358 10.23 10.33 15.56
C TYR A 358 10.24 11.84 15.28
N ASP A 359 10.01 12.66 16.31
CA ASP A 359 9.99 14.13 16.20
C ASP A 359 11.33 14.72 15.75
N ASN A 360 12.42 13.96 15.97
CA ASN A 360 13.77 14.35 15.58
C ASN A 360 14.23 13.77 14.23
N LYS A 361 13.35 13.16 13.42
CA LYS A 361 13.72 12.56 12.12
C LYS A 361 13.73 13.53 10.96
N GLU A 362 12.79 14.45 10.94
CA GLU A 362 12.67 15.42 9.84
C GLU A 362 13.88 16.38 9.87
N PRO A 363 14.63 16.52 8.76
CA PRO A 363 15.68 17.51 8.67
C PRO A 363 15.14 18.92 8.79
N TYR A 364 15.94 19.81 9.35
CA TYR A 364 15.69 21.24 9.39
C TYR A 364 17.01 21.98 9.13
N ILE A 365 16.92 23.26 8.81
CA ILE A 365 18.10 24.08 8.54
C ILE A 365 18.69 24.54 9.87
N THR A 366 19.98 24.26 10.07
CA THR A 366 20.73 24.62 11.28
C THR A 366 21.55 25.88 11.11
N ASP A 367 21.96 26.18 9.88
CA ASP A 367 22.76 27.34 9.56
C ASP A 367 22.54 27.78 8.11
N ILE A 368 22.64 29.08 7.87
CA ILE A 368 22.55 29.65 6.53
C ILE A 368 23.42 30.89 6.41
N PHE A 369 24.22 30.91 5.35
CA PHE A 369 25.12 32.00 5.05
C PHE A 369 25.07 32.37 3.57
N PRO A 370 24.81 33.63 3.21
CA PRO A 370 24.41 34.75 4.07
C PRO A 370 23.06 34.54 4.74
N ILE A 371 22.81 35.20 5.87
CA ILE A 371 21.54 35.07 6.60
C ILE A 371 20.36 35.59 5.77
N SER A 372 19.20 34.93 5.88
CA SER A 372 17.97 35.36 5.19
C SER A 372 17.51 36.74 5.64
N ASN A 373 16.76 37.44 4.79
CA ASN A 373 16.22 38.78 5.00
C ASN A 373 17.33 39.82 5.29
N SER A 374 18.52 39.63 4.71
CA SER A 374 19.66 40.55 4.85
C SER A 374 20.03 41.23 3.53
N ILE A 375 20.88 42.25 3.62
CA ILE A 375 21.54 42.83 2.46
C ILE A 375 22.69 41.89 2.06
N LEU A 376 22.72 41.47 0.79
CA LEU A 376 23.77 40.59 0.28
C LEU A 376 25.12 41.33 0.23
N PRO A 377 26.16 40.91 0.99
CA PRO A 377 27.45 41.58 1.01
C PRO A 377 28.17 41.55 -0.35
N LEU A 378 28.95 42.61 -0.63
CA LEU A 378 29.57 42.86 -1.95
C LEU A 378 30.61 41.82 -2.43
N GLY A 379 30.96 40.81 -1.62
CA GLY A 379 31.89 39.74 -1.99
C GLY A 379 31.29 38.33 -1.99
N ILE A 380 29.99 38.18 -1.75
CA ILE A 380 29.36 36.86 -1.61
C ILE A 380 28.52 36.54 -2.84
N ASP A 381 28.85 35.44 -3.51
CA ASP A 381 28.11 34.87 -4.63
C ASP A 381 27.42 33.54 -4.27
N THR A 382 27.76 32.94 -3.14
CA THR A 382 27.30 31.60 -2.79
C THR A 382 26.45 31.64 -1.53
N ILE A 383 25.21 31.14 -1.63
CA ILE A 383 24.36 30.85 -0.48
C ILE A 383 24.62 29.41 -0.06
N GLN A 384 25.06 29.22 1.18
CA GLN A 384 25.29 27.92 1.81
C GLN A 384 24.20 27.66 2.86
N ILE A 385 23.57 26.50 2.76
CA ILE A 385 22.45 26.08 3.61
C ILE A 385 22.80 24.75 4.25
N ARG A 386 22.91 24.73 5.58
CA ARG A 386 23.30 23.54 6.35
C ARG A 386 22.08 22.89 6.99
N PHE A 387 21.96 21.57 6.87
CA PHE A 387 20.88 20.76 7.43
C PHE A 387 21.29 20.05 8.72
N SER A 388 20.31 19.72 9.56
CA SER A 388 20.48 19.00 10.82
C SER A 388 20.78 17.50 10.66
N LYS A 389 20.61 16.95 9.45
CA LYS A 389 20.78 15.53 9.12
C LYS A 389 21.59 15.35 7.84
N PRO A 390 22.25 14.20 7.65
CA PRO A 390 22.72 13.80 6.33
C PRO A 390 21.57 13.75 5.33
N MET A 391 21.77 14.34 4.16
CA MET A 391 20.78 14.52 3.11
C MET A 391 21.07 13.61 1.93
N PHE A 392 20.01 13.11 1.28
CA PHE A 392 20.10 12.20 0.13
C PHE A 392 20.76 12.83 -1.10
N GLY A 393 20.83 14.17 -1.17
CA GLY A 393 21.40 14.90 -2.30
C GLY A 393 20.37 15.36 -3.34
N ALA A 394 19.09 15.01 -3.18
CA ALA A 394 18.00 15.62 -3.95
C ALA A 394 17.77 17.08 -3.52
N TYR A 395 17.37 17.94 -4.47
CA TYR A 395 17.03 19.32 -4.20
C TYR A 395 15.87 19.78 -5.08
N GLY A 396 15.17 20.83 -4.65
CA GLY A 396 14.17 21.48 -5.46
C GLY A 396 13.80 22.86 -4.92
N ILE A 397 14.21 23.87 -5.68
CA ILE A 397 14.01 25.28 -5.37
C ILE A 397 12.80 25.78 -6.17
N ARG A 398 11.91 26.53 -5.52
CA ARG A 398 10.79 27.21 -6.19
C ARG A 398 10.85 28.73 -5.97
N PRO A 399 10.30 29.53 -6.88
CA PRO A 399 10.05 30.94 -6.60
C PRO A 399 9.15 31.10 -5.37
N LEU A 400 9.26 32.24 -4.68
CA LEU A 400 8.30 32.65 -3.67
C LEU A 400 7.00 33.12 -4.32
N ASP A 401 5.88 33.00 -3.60
CA ASP A 401 4.56 33.39 -4.12
C ASP A 401 4.39 34.93 -4.19
N ASP A 402 5.22 35.69 -3.47
CA ASP A 402 5.21 37.16 -3.50
C ASP A 402 5.88 37.70 -4.76
N LYS A 403 5.06 38.22 -5.69
CA LYS A 403 5.50 38.79 -6.96
C LYS A 403 6.44 40.00 -6.84
N ARG A 404 6.54 40.62 -5.66
CA ARG A 404 7.50 41.72 -5.40
C ARG A 404 8.92 41.19 -5.22
N ILE A 405 9.08 39.90 -4.97
CA ILE A 405 10.37 39.24 -4.77
C ILE A 405 10.70 38.46 -6.04
N SER A 406 11.83 38.80 -6.67
CA SER A 406 12.26 38.12 -7.89
C SER A 406 13.01 36.82 -7.56
N PRO A 407 12.88 35.75 -8.36
CA PRO A 407 13.77 34.60 -8.22
C PRO A 407 15.22 35.03 -8.50
N PRO A 408 16.22 34.54 -7.74
CA PRO A 408 17.60 34.87 -8.03
C PRO A 408 18.06 34.24 -9.35
N TYR A 409 19.02 34.90 -10.00
CA TYR A 409 19.75 34.31 -11.10
C TYR A 409 20.89 33.45 -10.56
N THR A 410 21.17 32.31 -11.21
CA THR A 410 22.22 31.37 -10.79
C THR A 410 23.18 31.12 -11.96
N ASP A 411 24.48 31.13 -11.68
CA ASP A 411 25.53 30.88 -12.69
C ASP A 411 25.67 29.39 -13.02
N TYR A 412 25.37 28.54 -12.03
CA TYR A 412 25.50 27.09 -12.12
C TYR A 412 24.30 26.40 -11.45
N GLN A 413 24.12 25.13 -11.78
CA GLN A 413 23.16 24.29 -11.06
C GLN A 413 23.55 24.23 -9.58
N PRO A 414 22.58 24.39 -8.65
CA PRO A 414 22.81 24.17 -7.23
C PRO A 414 23.42 22.79 -6.97
N PHE A 415 24.27 22.68 -5.95
CA PHE A 415 25.00 21.45 -5.66
C PHE A 415 25.15 21.21 -4.16
N TRP A 416 25.47 19.97 -3.80
CA TRP A 416 25.81 19.60 -2.42
C TRP A 416 27.32 19.63 -2.23
N LYS A 417 27.79 20.45 -1.30
CA LYS A 417 29.21 20.52 -0.93
C LYS A 417 29.65 19.31 -0.12
N ASP A 418 28.75 18.84 0.74
CA ASP A 418 28.87 17.64 1.56
C ASP A 418 27.46 17.12 1.89
N LYS A 419 27.35 16.04 2.68
CA LYS A 419 26.06 15.44 3.03
C LYS A 419 25.13 16.33 3.88
N TYR A 420 25.60 17.48 4.37
CA TYR A 420 24.83 18.42 5.19
C TYR A 420 24.66 19.79 4.54
N THR A 421 25.49 20.17 3.57
CA THR A 421 25.55 21.55 3.07
C THR A 421 25.16 21.63 1.60
N PHE A 422 24.06 22.33 1.32
CA PHE A 422 23.59 22.66 -0.03
C PHE A 422 24.02 24.08 -0.42
N CYS A 423 24.48 24.25 -1.65
CA CYS A 423 25.06 25.48 -2.16
C CYS A 423 24.31 25.97 -3.39
N ILE A 424 24.04 27.27 -3.43
CA ILE A 424 23.45 27.97 -4.58
C ILE A 424 24.42 29.07 -4.98
N ILE A 425 24.94 29.01 -6.20
CA ILE A 425 25.82 30.05 -6.76
C ILE A 425 24.97 31.05 -7.53
N LEU A 426 25.01 32.31 -7.12
CA LEU A 426 24.28 33.42 -7.70
C LEU A 426 25.03 34.03 -8.88
N ASP A 427 24.33 34.27 -9.99
CA ASP A 427 24.84 35.10 -11.08
C ASP A 427 24.67 36.57 -10.72
N ARG A 428 25.70 37.14 -10.10
CA ARG A 428 25.67 38.52 -9.62
C ARG A 428 25.60 39.55 -10.74
N SER A 429 26.02 39.20 -11.96
CA SER A 429 25.96 40.12 -13.10
C SER A 429 24.53 40.47 -13.51
N LYS A 430 23.56 39.62 -13.13
CA LYS A 430 22.13 39.79 -13.42
C LYS A 430 21.31 40.32 -12.23
N LEU A 431 21.95 40.57 -11.08
CA LEU A 431 21.25 41.08 -9.89
C LEU A 431 21.24 42.62 -9.91
N GLU A 432 20.04 43.20 -9.89
CA GLU A 432 19.80 44.64 -9.92
C GLU A 432 19.97 45.25 -8.52
N LYS A 433 20.60 46.43 -8.45
CA LYS A 433 20.76 47.19 -7.19
C LYS A 433 19.42 47.51 -6.55
N GLY A 434 19.38 47.48 -5.22
CA GLY A 434 18.17 47.77 -4.43
C GLY A 434 17.02 46.78 -4.57
N LYS A 435 17.12 45.76 -5.44
CA LYS A 435 16.07 44.76 -5.68
C LYS A 435 16.14 43.62 -4.68
N THR A 436 14.97 43.11 -4.30
CA THR A 436 14.84 41.95 -3.42
C THR A 436 14.67 40.68 -4.23
N TYR A 437 15.46 39.68 -3.89
CA TYR A 437 15.44 38.36 -4.48
C TYR A 437 15.11 37.30 -3.44
N GLY A 438 14.57 36.17 -3.88
CA GLY A 438 14.25 35.09 -2.97
C GLY A 438 13.70 33.84 -3.63
N PHE A 439 13.69 32.77 -2.86
CA PHE A 439 13.23 31.45 -3.26
C PHE A 439 12.73 30.67 -2.05
N LYS A 440 12.11 29.53 -2.31
CA LYS A 440 11.65 28.57 -1.31
C LYS A 440 12.30 27.22 -1.55
N LEU A 441 12.91 26.66 -0.51
CA LEU A 441 13.22 25.24 -0.49
C LEU A 441 11.94 24.48 -0.21
N ASN A 442 11.48 23.67 -1.17
CA ASN A 442 10.29 22.87 -0.97
C ASN A 442 10.61 21.64 -0.13
N ARG A 443 9.90 21.46 0.97
CA ARG A 443 10.20 20.41 1.95
C ARG A 443 10.21 19.00 1.38
N ALA A 444 9.37 18.72 0.38
CA ALA A 444 9.26 17.39 -0.23
C ALA A 444 10.46 17.06 -1.13
N PHE A 445 11.18 18.09 -1.61
CA PHE A 445 12.32 17.94 -2.51
C PHE A 445 13.68 17.86 -1.79
N PHE A 446 13.70 18.11 -0.49
CA PHE A 446 14.88 17.95 0.36
C PHE A 446 14.63 16.85 1.37
N GLN A 447 15.32 15.73 1.19
CA GLN A 447 15.14 14.52 2.00
C GLN A 447 16.45 14.12 2.68
N SER A 448 16.37 13.62 3.91
CA SER A 448 17.49 12.96 4.57
C SER A 448 17.94 11.72 3.79
N GLU A 449 19.14 11.19 4.07
CA GLU A 449 19.57 9.87 3.56
C GLU A 449 18.57 8.75 3.93
N LYS A 450 17.83 8.93 5.03
CA LYS A 450 16.75 8.03 5.45
C LYS A 450 15.39 8.38 4.83
N THR A 451 15.37 9.27 3.84
CA THR A 451 14.20 9.67 3.03
C THR A 451 13.09 10.45 3.75
N TYR A 452 13.30 10.90 5.00
CA TYR A 452 12.40 11.88 5.63
C TYR A 452 12.53 13.24 4.94
N PRO A 453 11.42 13.88 4.53
CA PRO A 453 11.42 15.23 4.00
C PRO A 453 11.78 16.22 5.11
N MET A 454 12.18 17.43 4.71
CA MET A 454 12.35 18.52 5.68
C MET A 454 11.06 18.73 6.49
N LYS A 455 11.24 19.24 7.71
CA LYS A 455 10.14 19.55 8.64
C LYS A 455 9.14 20.53 8.02
N GLU A 456 9.63 21.54 7.32
CA GLU A 456 8.83 22.60 6.71
C GLU A 456 9.49 23.17 5.46
N ASP A 457 8.69 23.85 4.63
CA ASP A 457 9.22 24.66 3.52
C ASP A 457 10.08 25.79 4.11
N PHE A 458 11.19 26.14 3.46
CA PHE A 458 12.06 27.21 3.95
C PHE A 458 12.16 28.37 2.94
N PRO A 459 11.56 29.54 3.25
CA PRO A 459 11.73 30.73 2.43
C PRO A 459 13.07 31.41 2.72
N TYR A 460 13.76 31.81 1.67
CA TYR A 460 14.98 32.60 1.72
C TYR A 460 14.82 33.89 0.91
N THR A 461 15.21 35.02 1.48
CA THR A 461 15.28 36.28 0.74
C THR A 461 16.57 37.04 1.03
N PHE A 462 16.97 37.89 0.10
CA PHE A 462 18.03 38.87 0.29
C PHE A 462 17.77 40.11 -0.56
N LYS A 463 18.28 41.26 -0.13
CA LYS A 463 18.23 42.51 -0.89
C LYS A 463 19.61 42.81 -1.46
N MET A 464 19.69 43.24 -2.72
CA MET A 464 20.92 43.82 -3.24
C MET A 464 21.18 45.20 -2.60
N PRO A 465 22.44 45.55 -2.30
CA PRO A 465 22.80 46.90 -1.86
C PRO A 465 22.25 47.97 -2.82
N ASP A 466 21.90 49.13 -2.28
CA ASP A 466 21.45 50.28 -3.08
C ASP A 466 22.64 50.98 -3.80
N GLU A 467 23.86 50.82 -3.26
CA GLU A 467 25.13 51.36 -3.80
C GLU A 467 26.12 50.29 -4.24
#